data_AF-A0A2Z6QVP2-F1
#
_entry.id   AF-A0A2Z6QVP2-F1
#
_cell.length_a   1.000
_cell.length_b   1.000
_cell.length_c   1.000
_cell.angle_alpha   90.00
_cell.angle_beta   90.00
_cell.angle_gamma   90.00
#
_symmetry.space_group_name_H-M   'P 1'
#
loop_
_entity.id
_entity.type
_entity.pdbx_description
1 polymer ?
#
loop_
_entity_poly.entity_id
_entity_poly.type
_entity_poly.pdbx_seq_one_letter_code
_entity_poly.pdbx_strand_id
1 'polypeptide(L)'
;MKASIIAIKIFYIPHLIACIVTEIWYLKTLLKIEAYNDHGVQVDMYVTACLDFFYFFGIIYSLIYIYIAPYTVSGKVYYILLMAPAMSAGYSLIVGARYLITRMNLGEIPFNCNFNYDLPENVKIACKARFISCILDFTLFVSPLVPSIIFLLEIFFSEHDLISYHLQRNLFVL
;
A
#
# COMPACT_ATOMS: atom_id res chain seq x y z
N MET A 1 14.81 11.16 13.44
CA MET A 1 13.81 10.35 14.18
C MET A 1 12.45 11.02 14.50
N LYS A 2 12.24 11.81 15.58
CA LYS A 2 10.87 12.19 16.04
C LYS A 2 9.99 12.95 15.02
N ALA A 3 10.52 13.99 14.37
CA ALA A 3 9.77 14.80 13.42
C ALA A 3 9.39 14.02 12.14
N SER A 4 10.31 13.21 11.62
CA SER A 4 10.11 12.35 10.45
C SER A 4 9.01 11.30 10.70
N ILE A 5 9.00 10.69 11.89
CA ILE A 5 7.97 9.72 12.29
C ILE A 5 6.60 10.39 12.42
N ILE A 6 6.55 11.59 13.00
CA ILE A 6 5.31 12.35 13.14
C ILE A 6 4.75 12.71 11.75
N ALA A 7 5.61 13.17 10.84
CA ALA A 7 5.22 13.44 9.45
C ALA A 7 4.67 12.19 8.76
N ILE A 8 5.36 11.04 8.86
CA ILE A 8 4.88 9.77 8.31
C ILE A 8 3.49 9.43 8.86
N LYS A 9 3.28 9.53 10.18
CA LYS A 9 1.97 9.26 10.79
C LYS A 9 0.88 10.20 10.27
N ILE A 10 1.18 11.48 10.09
CA ILE A 10 0.24 12.50 9.60
C ILE A 10 -0.18 12.25 8.14
N PHE A 11 0.73 11.80 7.28
CA PHE A 11 0.39 11.50 5.88
C PHE A 11 -0.23 10.10 5.71
N TYR A 12 0.20 9.14 6.52
CA TYR A 12 -0.19 7.74 6.36
C TYR A 12 -1.61 7.44 6.86
N ILE A 13 -2.04 8.09 7.95
CA ILE A 13 -3.40 7.89 8.48
C ILE A 13 -4.49 8.36 7.50
N PRO A 14 -4.43 9.58 6.92
CA PRO A 14 -5.38 10.01 5.89
C PRO A 14 -5.34 9.12 4.64
N HIS A 15 -4.14 8.66 4.26
CA HIS A 15 -3.97 7.76 3.13
C HIS A 15 -4.70 6.43 3.35
N LEU A 16 -4.61 5.86 4.54
CA LEU A 16 -5.35 4.65 4.92
C LEU A 16 -6.87 4.87 4.97
N ILE A 17 -7.31 6.01 5.48
CA ILE A 17 -8.73 6.36 5.47
C ILE A 17 -9.24 6.41 4.03
N ALA A 18 -8.47 7.02 3.11
CA ALA A 18 -8.81 7.06 1.70
C ALA A 18 -8.94 5.65 1.10
N CYS A 19 -7.97 4.77 1.38
CA CYS A 19 -7.97 3.36 0.97
C CYS A 19 -9.25 2.61 1.41
N ILE A 20 -9.60 2.72 2.70
CA ILE A 20 -10.78 2.06 3.28
C ILE A 20 -12.07 2.62 2.65
N VAL A 21 -12.18 3.94 2.52
CA VAL A 21 -13.37 4.61 1.98
C VAL A 21 -13.58 4.25 0.51
N THR A 22 -12.52 4.24 -0.31
CA THR A 22 -12.64 3.88 -1.73
C THR A 22 -13.04 2.43 -1.91
N GLU A 23 -12.61 1.54 -1.01
CA GLU A 23 -12.99 0.14 -1.06
C GLU A 23 -14.44 -0.12 -0.67
N ILE A 24 -14.91 0.53 0.40
CA ILE A 24 -16.33 0.48 0.78
C ILE A 24 -17.19 1.03 -0.36
N TRP A 25 -16.73 2.08 -1.04
CA TRP A 25 -17.44 2.66 -2.17
C TRP A 25 -17.50 1.69 -3.36
N TYR A 26 -16.40 1.02 -3.69
CA TYR A 26 -16.35 -0.03 -4.70
C TYR A 26 -17.34 -1.15 -4.39
N LEU A 27 -17.26 -1.76 -3.21
CA LEU A 27 -18.12 -2.87 -2.80
C LEU A 27 -19.61 -2.49 -2.82
N LYS A 28 -19.96 -1.31 -2.29
CA LYS A 28 -21.34 -0.81 -2.30
C LYS A 28 -21.86 -0.60 -3.73
N THR A 29 -21.00 -0.18 -4.64
CA THR A 29 -21.37 0.01 -6.04
C THR A 29 -21.50 -1.34 -6.75
N LEU A 30 -20.65 -2.30 -6.41
CA LEU A 30 -20.65 -3.65 -6.98
C LEU A 30 -21.91 -4.44 -6.60
N LEU A 31 -22.34 -4.35 -5.33
CA LEU A 31 -23.62 -4.92 -4.85
C LEU A 31 -24.85 -4.32 -5.56
N LYS A 32 -24.76 -3.08 -6.04
CA LYS A 32 -25.82 -2.46 -6.86
C LYS A 32 -25.78 -2.90 -8.32
N ILE A 33 -24.66 -3.49 -8.77
CA ILE A 33 -24.42 -3.89 -10.15
C ILE A 33 -24.65 -5.39 -10.37
N GLU A 34 -24.81 -6.20 -9.32
CA GLU A 34 -25.15 -7.64 -9.41
C GLU A 34 -26.39 -7.96 -10.26
N ALA A 35 -27.19 -6.96 -10.65
CA ALA A 35 -28.31 -7.07 -11.58
C ALA A 35 -27.95 -6.93 -13.08
N TYR A 36 -26.69 -6.64 -13.46
CA TYR A 36 -26.26 -6.37 -14.85
C TYR A 36 -25.49 -7.55 -15.50
N ASN A 37 -25.98 -8.78 -15.34
CA ASN A 37 -25.44 -9.95 -16.05
C ASN A 37 -25.40 -9.74 -17.59
N ASP A 38 -26.31 -8.93 -18.13
CA ASP A 38 -26.43 -8.65 -19.56
C ASP A 38 -25.25 -7.86 -20.16
N HIS A 39 -24.38 -7.27 -19.32
CA HIS A 39 -23.17 -6.57 -19.76
C HIS A 39 -21.88 -7.36 -19.54
N GLY A 40 -21.97 -8.68 -19.32
CA GLY A 40 -20.80 -9.54 -19.10
C GLY A 40 -20.12 -9.32 -17.74
N VAL A 41 -20.79 -8.63 -16.83
CA VAL A 41 -20.35 -8.44 -15.44
C VAL A 41 -20.65 -9.74 -14.69
N GLN A 42 -19.62 -10.50 -14.33
CA GLN A 42 -19.74 -11.69 -13.48
C GLN A 42 -19.07 -11.42 -12.14
N VAL A 43 -19.87 -11.02 -11.17
CA VAL A 43 -19.38 -10.72 -9.82
C VAL A 43 -19.08 -12.02 -9.09
N ASP A 44 -17.82 -12.26 -8.76
CA ASP A 44 -17.44 -13.27 -7.77
C ASP A 44 -17.30 -12.62 -6.39
N MET A 45 -18.41 -12.57 -5.65
CA MET A 45 -18.44 -11.97 -4.30
C MET A 45 -17.54 -12.71 -3.30
N TYR A 46 -17.36 -14.03 -3.44
CA TYR A 46 -16.58 -14.81 -2.49
C TYR A 46 -15.09 -14.50 -2.61
N VAL A 47 -14.55 -14.52 -3.83
CA VAL A 47 -13.13 -14.24 -4.04
C VAL A 47 -12.83 -12.75 -3.81
N THR A 48 -13.76 -11.86 -4.16
CA THR A 48 -13.66 -10.42 -3.84
C THR A 48 -13.57 -10.21 -2.32
N ALA A 49 -14.48 -10.78 -1.54
CA ALA A 49 -14.48 -10.66 -0.08
C ALA A 49 -13.22 -11.25 0.57
N CYS A 50 -12.71 -12.38 0.04
CA CYS A 50 -11.49 -13.01 0.52
C CYS A 50 -10.26 -12.12 0.31
N LEU A 51 -10.08 -11.55 -0.88
CA LEU A 51 -8.96 -10.64 -1.14
C LEU A 51 -9.06 -9.35 -0.34
N ASP A 52 -10.26 -8.80 -0.18
CA ASP A 52 -10.45 -7.59 0.60
C ASP A 52 -10.17 -7.83 2.08
N PHE A 53 -10.50 -9.01 2.63
CA PHE A 53 -10.09 -9.42 3.98
C PHE A 53 -8.56 -9.40 4.15
N PHE A 54 -7.82 -10.06 3.25
CA PHE A 54 -6.35 -10.06 3.31
C PHE A 54 -5.74 -8.67 3.13
N TYR A 55 -6.37 -7.84 2.31
CA TYR A 55 -6.00 -6.45 2.12
C TYR A 55 -6.16 -5.62 3.41
N PHE A 56 -7.32 -5.69 4.08
CA PHE A 56 -7.53 -5.00 5.36
C PHE A 56 -6.60 -5.51 6.45
N PHE A 57 -6.33 -6.82 6.48
CA PHE A 57 -5.36 -7.39 7.41
C PHE A 57 -3.97 -6.82 7.19
N GLY A 58 -3.55 -6.72 5.93
CA GLY A 58 -2.31 -6.04 5.58
C GLY A 58 -2.29 -4.60 6.10
N ILE A 59 -3.38 -3.84 5.92
CA ILE A 59 -3.43 -2.42 6.32
C ILE A 59 -3.16 -2.29 7.81
N ILE A 60 -3.81 -3.14 8.61
CA ILE A 60 -3.64 -3.19 10.06
C ILE A 60 -2.20 -3.55 10.41
N TYR A 61 -1.61 -4.51 9.71
CA TYR A 61 -0.22 -4.87 9.92
C TYR A 61 0.73 -3.70 9.61
N SER A 62 0.52 -2.99 8.50
CA SER A 62 1.36 -1.86 8.09
C SER A 62 1.27 -0.70 9.09
N LEU A 63 0.09 -0.47 9.67
CA LEU A 63 -0.11 0.45 10.80
C LEU A 63 0.72 0.06 12.03
N ILE A 64 0.63 -1.21 12.44
CA ILE A 64 1.38 -1.75 13.57
C ILE A 64 2.89 -1.61 13.32
N TYR A 65 3.34 -1.93 12.11
CA TYR A 65 4.74 -1.82 11.71
C TYR A 65 5.26 -0.38 11.80
N ILE A 66 4.57 0.60 11.20
CA ILE A 66 4.97 2.02 11.27
C ILE A 66 4.94 2.54 12.72
N TYR A 67 4.04 2.02 13.56
CA TYR A 67 3.97 2.41 14.95
C TYR A 67 5.12 1.85 15.79
N ILE A 68 5.56 0.61 15.53
CA ILE A 68 6.57 -0.10 16.35
C ILE A 68 8.00 0.11 15.84
N ALA A 69 8.21 0.12 14.52
CA ALA A 69 9.53 0.18 13.88
C ALA A 69 10.45 1.30 14.42
N PRO A 70 9.98 2.53 14.69
CA PRO A 70 10.85 3.57 15.21
C PRO A 70 11.26 3.45 16.70
N TYR A 71 10.74 2.47 17.46
CA TYR A 71 11.00 2.33 18.89
C TYR A 71 11.92 1.17 19.27
N THR A 72 12.36 0.34 18.31
CA THR A 72 13.29 -0.77 18.57
C THR A 72 14.74 -0.30 18.46
N VAL A 73 15.30 0.20 19.56
CA VAL A 73 16.66 0.78 19.63
C VAL A 73 17.75 -0.27 19.96
N SER A 74 17.45 -1.56 20.09
CA SER A 74 18.47 -2.57 20.41
C SER A 74 18.23 -3.91 19.72
N GLY A 75 19.15 -4.33 18.84
CA GLY A 75 19.30 -5.69 18.27
C GLY A 75 18.17 -6.21 17.36
N LYS A 76 16.93 -5.72 17.50
CA LYS A 76 15.72 -6.16 16.78
C LYS A 76 15.53 -5.47 15.43
N VAL A 77 16.40 -4.52 15.11
CA VAL A 77 16.46 -3.79 13.84
C VAL A 77 16.54 -4.72 12.63
N TYR A 78 17.29 -5.83 12.75
CA TYR A 78 17.49 -6.80 11.67
C TYR A 78 16.20 -7.50 11.25
N TYR A 79 15.31 -7.80 12.21
CA TYR A 79 14.02 -8.42 11.95
C TYR A 79 13.08 -7.49 11.20
N ILE A 80 13.09 -6.20 11.53
CA ILE A 80 12.27 -5.18 10.87
C ILE A 80 12.70 -5.00 9.41
N LEU A 81 14.02 -4.98 9.17
CA LEU A 81 14.60 -4.86 7.83
C LEU A 81 14.32 -6.09 6.94
N LEU A 82 14.27 -7.30 7.51
CA LEU A 82 13.97 -8.55 6.79
C LEU A 82 12.47 -8.74 6.51
N MET A 83 11.61 -8.28 7.42
CA MET A 83 10.16 -8.44 7.28
C MET A 83 9.56 -7.45 6.28
N ALA A 84 10.08 -6.22 6.17
CA ALA A 84 9.54 -5.23 5.24
C ALA A 84 9.52 -5.69 3.76
N PRO A 85 10.59 -6.26 3.19
CA PRO A 85 10.58 -6.80 1.82
C PRO A 85 9.63 -7.97 1.64
N ALA A 86 9.60 -8.92 2.59
CA ALA A 86 8.72 -10.08 2.53
C ALA A 86 7.23 -9.67 2.56
N MET A 87 6.91 -8.67 3.39
CA MET A 87 5.55 -8.11 3.47
C MET A 87 5.18 -7.31 2.22
N SER A 88 6.12 -6.53 1.67
CA SER A 88 5.93 -5.83 0.40
C SER A 88 5.66 -6.84 -0.74
N ALA A 89 6.36 -7.97 -0.78
CA ALA A 89 6.12 -9.05 -1.73
C ALA A 89 4.77 -9.76 -1.53
N GLY A 90 4.35 -10.01 -0.29
CA GLY A 90 3.01 -10.55 -0.01
C GLY A 90 1.90 -9.60 -0.45
N TYR A 91 2.11 -8.30 -0.23
CA TYR A 91 1.18 -7.26 -0.64
C TYR A 91 1.08 -7.09 -2.15
N SER A 92 2.19 -7.18 -2.89
CA SER A 92 2.15 -7.08 -4.35
C SER A 92 1.34 -8.21 -4.97
N LEU A 93 1.36 -9.41 -4.38
CA LEU A 93 0.50 -10.52 -4.78
C LEU A 93 -0.99 -10.21 -4.54
N ILE A 94 -1.34 -9.63 -3.39
CA ILE A 94 -2.73 -9.24 -3.08
C ILE A 94 -3.22 -8.16 -4.04
N VAL A 95 -2.42 -7.13 -4.30
CA VAL A 95 -2.76 -6.05 -5.24
C VAL A 95 -2.91 -6.60 -6.66
N GLY A 96 -2.00 -7.47 -7.10
CA GLY A 96 -2.10 -8.15 -8.40
C GLY A 96 -3.35 -9.01 -8.53
N ALA A 97 -3.71 -9.75 -7.48
CA ALA A 97 -4.93 -10.54 -7.44
C ALA A 97 -6.19 -9.66 -7.48
N ARG A 98 -6.19 -8.52 -6.78
CA ARG A 98 -7.30 -7.55 -6.78
C ARG A 98 -7.49 -6.89 -8.14
N TYR A 99 -6.40 -6.63 -8.86
CA TYR A 99 -6.43 -6.20 -10.26
C TYR A 99 -7.09 -7.25 -11.16
N LEU A 100 -6.69 -8.51 -11.04
CA LEU A 100 -7.26 -9.61 -11.84
C LEU A 100 -8.75 -9.81 -11.58
N ILE A 101 -9.18 -9.82 -10.31
CA ILE A 101 -10.60 -9.93 -9.96
C ILE A 101 -11.42 -8.77 -10.48
N THR A 102 -10.86 -7.56 -10.50
CA THR A 102 -11.55 -6.40 -11.08
C THR A 102 -11.93 -6.65 -12.54
N ARG A 103 -10.99 -7.23 -13.31
CA ARG A 103 -11.21 -7.60 -14.70
C ARG A 103 -12.21 -8.76 -14.85
N MET A 104 -12.23 -9.69 -13.90
CA MET A 104 -13.24 -10.76 -13.87
C MET A 104 -14.64 -10.19 -13.57
N ASN A 105 -14.75 -9.33 -12.56
CA ASN A 105 -16.00 -8.73 -12.12
C ASN A 105 -16.59 -7.75 -13.15
N LEU A 106 -15.75 -6.92 -13.78
CA LEU A 106 -16.19 -5.88 -14.72
C LEU A 106 -16.09 -6.30 -16.20
N GLY A 107 -15.67 -7.54 -16.50
CA GLY A 107 -15.59 -8.07 -17.86
C GLY A 107 -14.52 -7.37 -18.73
N GLU A 108 -14.84 -7.15 -20.01
CA GLU A 108 -13.92 -6.53 -20.99
C GLU A 108 -13.67 -5.03 -20.77
N ILE A 109 -14.13 -4.46 -19.66
CA ILE A 109 -13.92 -3.06 -19.33
C ILE A 109 -12.42 -2.80 -19.12
N PRO A 110 -11.83 -1.84 -19.85
CA PRO A 110 -10.44 -1.50 -19.64
C PRO A 110 -10.25 -0.88 -18.25
N PHE A 111 -9.21 -1.31 -17.54
CA PHE A 111 -8.98 -0.96 -16.14
C PHE A 111 -8.80 0.56 -15.88
N ASN A 112 -8.38 1.31 -16.90
CA ASN A 112 -8.28 2.77 -16.84
C ASN A 112 -9.63 3.48 -16.99
N CYS A 113 -10.73 2.73 -17.12
CA CYS A 113 -12.08 3.23 -17.32
C CYS A 113 -12.20 4.17 -18.54
N ASN A 114 -11.35 3.97 -19.55
CA ASN A 114 -11.43 4.68 -20.82
C ASN A 114 -12.37 3.92 -21.76
N PHE A 115 -13.65 4.28 -21.73
CA PHE A 115 -14.71 3.58 -22.45
C PHE A 115 -14.88 4.16 -23.87
N ASN A 116 -15.01 3.29 -24.88
CA ASN A 116 -15.34 3.69 -26.26
C ASN A 116 -16.84 3.49 -26.60
N TYR A 117 -17.66 3.06 -25.64
CA TYR A 117 -19.08 2.73 -25.83
C TYR A 117 -19.91 3.09 -24.59
N ASP A 118 -21.23 3.22 -24.77
CA ASP A 118 -22.14 3.62 -23.70
C ASP A 118 -22.38 2.48 -22.69
N LEU A 119 -21.87 2.69 -21.49
CA LEU A 119 -22.07 1.81 -20.33
C LEU A 119 -23.03 2.46 -19.30
N PRO A 120 -23.76 1.66 -18.52
CA PRO A 120 -24.55 2.16 -17.41
C PRO A 120 -23.69 2.97 -16.42
N GLU A 121 -24.23 4.07 -15.90
CA GLU A 121 -23.47 4.99 -15.04
C GLU A 121 -22.90 4.30 -13.79
N ASN A 122 -23.64 3.35 -13.21
CA ASN A 122 -23.20 2.58 -12.06
C ASN A 122 -21.91 1.78 -12.36
N VAL A 123 -21.82 1.18 -13.55
CA VAL A 123 -20.65 0.41 -14.00
C VAL A 123 -19.44 1.34 -14.18
N LYS A 124 -19.65 2.54 -14.73
CA LYS A 124 -18.61 3.58 -14.82
C LYS A 124 -18.10 3.99 -13.44
N ILE A 125 -19.00 4.16 -12.47
CA ILE A 125 -18.65 4.51 -11.08
C ILE A 125 -17.87 3.38 -10.41
N ALA A 126 -18.29 2.11 -10.57
CA ALA A 126 -17.58 0.97 -10.00
C ALA A 126 -16.16 0.83 -10.55
N CYS A 127 -15.98 1.02 -11.86
CA CYS A 127 -14.67 1.04 -12.48
C CYS A 127 -13.79 2.14 -11.88
N LYS A 128 -14.29 3.39 -11.80
CA LYS A 128 -13.53 4.52 -11.23
C LYS A 128 -13.17 4.30 -9.77
N ALA A 129 -14.11 3.81 -8.95
CA ALA A 129 -13.87 3.50 -7.56
C ALA A 129 -12.76 2.45 -7.40
N ARG A 130 -12.76 1.42 -8.26
CA ARG A 130 -11.73 0.38 -8.23
C ARG A 130 -10.37 0.86 -8.72
N PHE A 131 -10.35 1.66 -9.78
CA PHE A 131 -9.13 2.28 -10.29
C PHE A 131 -8.45 3.13 -9.22
N ILE A 132 -9.22 3.96 -8.52
CA ILE A 132 -8.72 4.77 -7.40
C ILE A 132 -8.23 3.87 -6.26
N SER A 133 -9.02 2.86 -5.87
CA SER A 133 -8.64 1.91 -4.82
C SER A 133 -7.29 1.26 -5.13
N CYS A 134 -7.12 0.68 -6.33
CA CYS A 134 -5.87 0.05 -6.72
C CYS A 134 -4.66 1.00 -6.82
N ILE A 135 -4.86 2.27 -7.21
CA ILE A 135 -3.78 3.27 -7.20
C ILE A 135 -3.35 3.60 -5.77
N LEU A 136 -4.31 3.77 -4.87
CA LEU A 136 -4.05 3.97 -3.44
C LEU A 136 -3.39 2.72 -2.82
N ASP A 137 -3.71 1.53 -3.30
CA ASP A 137 -3.07 0.29 -2.84
C ASP A 137 -1.60 0.17 -3.26
N PHE A 138 -1.28 0.69 -4.44
CA PHE A 138 0.11 0.72 -4.92
C PHE A 138 1.00 1.57 -4.01
N THR A 139 0.42 2.57 -3.34
CA THR A 139 1.13 3.42 -2.38
C THR A 139 1.25 2.75 -1.01
N LEU A 140 0.28 1.91 -0.62
CA LEU A 140 0.41 1.01 0.53
C LEU A 140 1.54 0.00 0.37
N PHE A 141 1.75 -0.57 -0.82
CA PHE A 141 2.86 -1.48 -1.11
C PHE A 141 4.25 -0.89 -0.82
N VAL A 142 4.44 0.40 -1.12
CA VAL A 142 5.72 1.10 -0.91
C VAL A 142 5.89 1.57 0.54
N SER A 143 4.79 1.67 1.28
CA SER A 143 4.82 2.29 2.61
C SER A 143 5.69 1.60 3.67
N PRO A 144 5.84 0.26 3.73
CA PRO A 144 6.75 -0.39 4.69
C PRO A 144 8.23 -0.18 4.31
N LEU A 145 8.51 0.15 3.04
CA LEU A 145 9.86 0.42 2.56
C LEU A 145 10.34 1.82 2.97
N VAL A 146 9.44 2.80 3.10
CA VAL A 146 9.80 4.19 3.47
C VAL A 146 10.49 4.28 4.83
N PRO A 147 9.96 3.73 5.94
CA PRO A 147 10.67 3.69 7.22
C PRO A 147 12.01 2.96 7.14
N SER A 148 12.08 1.89 6.35
CA SER A 148 13.29 1.09 6.16
C SER A 148 14.39 1.88 5.45
N ILE A 149 14.03 2.66 4.43
CA ILE A 149 14.95 3.56 3.70
C ILE A 149 15.42 4.69 4.61
N ILE A 150 14.52 5.34 5.35
CA ILE A 150 14.88 6.42 6.29
C ILE A 150 15.86 5.90 7.34
N PHE A 151 15.61 4.71 7.86
CA PHE A 151 16.49 4.08 8.83
C PHE A 151 17.86 3.73 8.25
N LEU A 152 17.92 3.17 7.04
CA LEU A 152 19.18 2.88 6.34
C LEU A 152 19.98 4.16 6.07
N LEU A 153 19.31 5.25 5.68
CA LEU A 153 19.94 6.55 5.51
C LEU A 153 20.52 7.08 6.83
N GLU A 154 19.80 6.95 7.95
CA GLU A 154 20.29 7.36 9.27
C GLU A 154 21.55 6.56 9.68
N ILE A 155 21.59 5.24 9.47
CA ILE A 155 22.80 4.44 9.69
C ILE A 155 23.96 4.92 8.82
N PHE A 156 23.69 5.09 7.52
CA PHE A 156 24.70 5.50 6.56
C PHE A 156 25.35 6.84 6.93
N PHE A 157 24.54 7.84 7.30
CA PHE A 157 25.05 9.14 7.76
C PHE A 157 25.80 9.04 9.09
N SER A 158 25.31 8.23 10.04
CA SER A 158 25.99 8.03 11.32
C SER A 158 27.37 7.39 11.18
N GLU A 159 27.52 6.39 10.29
CA GLU A 159 28.83 5.79 10.03
C GLU A 159 29.74 6.75 9.26
N HIS A 160 29.18 7.54 8.34
CA HIS A 160 29.95 8.54 7.60
C HIS A 160 30.52 9.64 8.51
N ASP A 161 29.74 10.09 9.51
CA ASP A 161 30.21 11.04 10.53
C ASP A 161 31.33 10.43 11.39
N LEU A 162 31.22 9.14 11.75
CA LEU A 162 32.24 8.43 12.50
C LEU A 162 33.55 8.27 11.71
N ILE A 163 33.43 7.91 10.42
CA ILE A 163 34.56 7.79 9.50
C ILE A 163 35.22 9.16 9.28
N SER A 164 34.42 10.20 9.06
CA SER A 164 34.90 11.59 8.93
C SER A 164 35.64 12.05 10.18
N TYR A 165 35.09 11.76 11.37
CA TYR A 165 35.73 12.05 12.66
C TYR A 165 37.05 11.32 12.83
N HIS A 166 37.12 10.03 12.50
CA HIS A 166 38.37 9.27 12.56
C HIS A 166 39.41 9.73 11.52
N LEU A 167 38.99 10.07 10.31
CA LEU A 167 39.86 10.66 9.30
C LEU A 167 40.40 12.02 9.76
N GLN A 168 39.55 12.91 10.26
CA GLN A 168 39.99 14.21 10.77
C GLN A 168 40.94 14.06 11.96
N ARG A 169 40.63 13.16 12.90
CA ARG A 169 41.51 12.89 14.05
C ARG A 169 42.85 12.27 13.64
N ASN A 170 42.92 11.47 12.58
CA ASN A 170 44.17 10.85 12.14
C ASN A 170 44.97 11.73 11.16
N LEU A 171 44.33 12.65 10.44
CA LEU A 171 44.98 13.55 9.48
C LEU A 171 45.39 14.91 10.08
N PHE A 172 44.75 15.36 11.17
CA PHE A 172 45.02 16.67 11.79
C PHE A 172 45.67 16.58 13.18
N VAL A 173 46.29 15.45 13.53
CA VAL A 173 47.25 15.42 14.66
C VAL A 173 48.58 15.97 14.13
N LEU A 174 48.73 17.29 14.21
CA LEU A 174 49.96 18.07 14.07
C LEU A 174 49.94 19.18 15.11
#